data_AF-A0A7K0KKZ0-F1
#
_entry.id   AF-A0A7K0KKZ0-F1
#
_cell.length_a   1.000
_cell.length_b   1.000
_cell.length_c   1.000
_cell.angle_alpha   90.00
_cell.angle_beta   90.00
_cell.angle_gamma   90.00
#
_symmetry.space_group_name_H-M   'P 1'
#
loop_
_entity.id
_entity.type
_entity.pdbx_description
1 polymer ?
#
loop_
_entity_poly.entity_id
_entity_poly.type
_entity_poly.pdbx_seq_one_letter_code
_entity_poly.pdbx_strand_id
1 'polypeptide(L)'
;MMHNRFRELRESDSGAALIMVIGWMMVLALLVSAALGYAIQSNVVAHKGQDWGSAQSAAQAGLEDYVARLNRNDNYARVWDCTNPALQGPNQSGNTCGWGANTVTGWIPVIATQPTGPAFHYDVDASMLDQSGTINVMSTGRVGKVTRTIQAAIGRGGSTDFLYYTDLEHADPANVGVYPSGTTKYFCGSTGAQKDIYWWSPSISGSNRSNSGCTEIGFAAADVLDGRVHFNDTPKLNATGATFLSGFETSNPGCKTATAPNYSGCLRSGSPIPVYGTSGSPVPPIYTDTLYLDDTSAKFSAYPGCHFYGSTRIKFNSDATMTVWSKDSTGKSTGTGCGTFSAANSSQTVAVPNDQVIYVSAGSATHRCLSSEIGDGLPLGTYTGSATTTYTYDLTMLTTDQFCGQGNLYIEGTVKGRVTMAVENSIVVTGDLVLANGINGTDLVGLVAGNSVQVFHPWVDTWQKPSTTWGWKNAPAAVSGWPHRYIDPSTSAYTPTSGIQIAASIQTLQHSFWVQQYSQGSAQGTLLVLGSIAQRWRGIVGQGSAGYVKLYKYDARLKYSSPPYFPQWTNAKWGPRHTGELVSTYNSAGKYVG
;
A
#
# COMPACT_ATOMS: atom_id res chain seq x y z
N MET A 1 -0.55 -119.00 46.12
CA MET A 1 -0.27 -119.35 44.71
C MET A 1 -0.68 -118.18 43.82
N MET A 2 0.29 -117.65 43.06
CA MET A 2 0.21 -116.96 41.76
C MET A 2 -0.89 -115.91 41.43
N HIS A 3 -0.36 -114.75 41.00
CA HIS A 3 -0.81 -113.82 39.93
C HIS A 3 -2.08 -112.96 40.20
N ASN A 4 -2.13 -111.65 39.93
CA ASN A 4 -1.44 -110.86 38.91
C ASN A 4 -1.44 -109.33 39.19
N ARG A 5 -0.28 -108.70 38.92
CA ARG A 5 0.02 -107.40 38.26
C ARG A 5 -0.89 -106.16 38.46
N PHE A 6 -0.25 -105.01 38.72
CA PHE A 6 -0.10 -103.91 37.73
C PHE A 6 1.15 -103.06 38.04
N ARG A 7 1.86 -102.69 36.97
CA ARG A 7 3.07 -101.87 36.85
C ARG A 7 2.68 -100.70 35.95
N GLU A 8 3.20 -99.49 36.20
CA GLU A 8 3.62 -98.48 35.18
C GLU A 8 4.20 -97.24 35.87
N LEU A 9 5.50 -96.97 35.71
CA LEU A 9 6.15 -96.08 34.73
C LEU A 9 6.10 -94.60 35.16
N ARG A 10 7.22 -94.13 35.73
CA ARG A 10 7.54 -92.73 35.95
C ARG A 10 8.85 -92.46 35.21
N GLU A 11 8.78 -91.85 34.03
CA GLU A 11 9.96 -91.46 33.26
C GLU A 11 9.79 -90.04 32.70
N SER A 12 10.88 -89.26 32.85
CA SER A 12 11.36 -88.16 32.01
C SER A 12 10.44 -86.96 31.70
N ASP A 13 10.59 -85.88 32.46
CA ASP A 13 10.14 -84.52 32.06
C ASP A 13 11.21 -83.41 32.29
N SER A 14 12.48 -83.79 32.38
CA SER A 14 13.59 -82.85 32.63
C SER A 14 14.17 -82.23 31.34
N GLY A 15 13.80 -82.75 30.16
CA GLY A 15 14.33 -82.31 28.85
C GLY A 15 13.40 -81.37 28.06
N ALA A 16 12.08 -81.53 28.18
CA ALA A 16 11.10 -80.74 27.43
C ALA A 16 11.00 -79.29 27.92
N ALA A 17 11.10 -79.06 29.24
CA ALA A 17 11.09 -77.73 29.84
C ALA A 17 12.30 -76.88 29.40
N LEU A 18 13.49 -77.48 29.29
CA LEU A 18 14.70 -76.79 28.85
C LEU A 18 14.61 -76.37 27.38
N ILE A 19 14.06 -77.23 26.50
CA ILE A 19 13.87 -76.94 25.08
C ILE A 19 12.82 -75.83 24.87
N MET A 20 11.73 -75.84 25.66
CA MET A 20 10.72 -74.77 25.61
C MET A 20 11.29 -73.41 26.03
N VAL A 21 12.10 -73.38 27.09
CA VAL A 21 12.74 -72.14 27.58
C VAL A 21 13.75 -71.61 26.57
N ILE A 22 14.57 -72.48 25.97
CA ILE A 22 15.52 -72.07 24.92
C ILE A 22 14.80 -71.57 23.68
N GLY A 23 13.70 -72.22 23.27
CA GLY A 23 12.86 -71.77 22.15
C GLY A 23 12.24 -70.40 22.41
N TRP A 24 11.71 -70.17 23.61
CA TRP A 24 11.19 -68.85 24.02
C TRP A 24 12.28 -67.79 24.13
N MET A 25 13.47 -68.13 24.64
CA MET A 25 14.60 -67.22 24.68
C MET A 25 15.09 -66.84 23.27
N MET A 26 15.08 -67.77 22.30
CA MET A 26 15.40 -67.45 20.90
C MET A 26 14.37 -66.52 20.28
N VAL A 27 13.08 -66.78 20.50
CA VAL A 27 11.99 -65.91 19.99
C VAL A 27 12.06 -64.52 20.60
N LEU A 28 12.29 -64.41 21.91
CA LEU A 28 12.47 -63.14 22.60
C LEU A 28 13.74 -62.42 22.13
N ALA A 29 14.85 -63.13 21.93
CA ALA A 29 16.08 -62.55 21.38
C ALA A 29 15.87 -62.03 19.96
N LEU A 30 15.13 -62.74 19.11
CA LEU A 30 14.79 -62.29 17.76
C LEU A 30 13.87 -61.05 17.78
N LEU A 31 12.87 -61.03 18.67
CA LEU A 31 11.98 -59.88 18.84
C LEU A 31 12.72 -58.64 19.34
N VAL A 32 13.59 -58.80 20.34
CA VAL A 32 14.46 -57.71 20.84
C VAL A 32 15.40 -57.22 19.75
N SER A 33 16.00 -58.13 18.97
CA SER A 33 16.87 -57.76 17.84
C SER A 33 16.12 -57.00 16.75
N ALA A 34 14.90 -57.43 16.42
CA ALA A 34 14.03 -56.75 15.46
C ALA A 34 13.59 -55.36 15.97
N ALA A 35 13.24 -55.26 17.26
CA ALA A 35 12.88 -54.00 17.89
C ALA A 35 14.07 -53.03 17.94
N LEU A 36 15.28 -53.50 18.25
CA LEU A 36 16.51 -52.70 18.15
C LEU A 36 16.80 -52.26 16.71
N GLY A 37 16.65 -53.16 15.74
CA GLY A 37 16.82 -52.83 14.31
C GLY A 37 15.85 -51.74 13.85
N TYR A 38 14.58 -51.84 14.25
CA TYR A 38 13.56 -50.82 13.99
C TYR A 38 13.86 -49.50 14.72
N ALA A 39 14.29 -49.54 15.99
CA ALA A 39 14.64 -48.36 16.78
C ALA A 39 15.85 -47.60 16.21
N ILE A 40 16.85 -48.32 15.69
CA ILE A 40 18.01 -47.72 15.01
C ILE A 40 17.56 -47.02 13.72
N GLN A 41 16.69 -47.65 12.93
CA GLN A 41 16.14 -47.03 11.73
C GLN A 41 15.28 -45.80 12.06
N SER A 42 14.46 -45.85 13.12
CA SER A 42 13.65 -44.70 13.53
C SER A 42 14.49 -43.52 14.02
N ASN A 43 15.64 -43.78 14.68
CA ASN A 43 16.55 -42.72 15.12
C ASN A 43 17.16 -41.96 13.94
N VAL A 44 17.53 -42.64 12.84
CA VAL A 44 18.06 -41.98 11.64
C VAL A 44 17.02 -41.05 11.01
N VAL A 45 15.76 -41.48 10.97
CA VAL A 45 14.65 -40.65 10.46
C VAL A 45 14.39 -39.45 11.39
N ALA A 46 14.42 -39.67 12.70
CA ALA A 46 14.23 -38.61 13.70
C ALA A 46 15.35 -37.56 13.64
N HIS A 47 16.63 -37.98 13.56
CA HIS A 47 17.75 -37.07 13.40
C HIS A 47 17.67 -36.28 12.08
N LYS A 48 17.29 -36.93 10.98
CA LYS A 48 17.08 -36.25 9.70
C LYS A 48 15.96 -35.21 9.80
N GLY A 49 14.87 -35.50 10.52
CA GLY A 49 13.79 -34.55 10.78
C GLY A 49 14.22 -33.38 11.66
N GLN A 50 15.03 -33.63 12.69
CA GLN A 50 15.60 -32.59 13.55
C GLN A 50 16.58 -31.67 12.79
N ASP A 51 17.49 -32.24 11.99
CA ASP A 51 18.42 -31.48 11.16
C ASP A 51 17.68 -30.65 10.11
N TRP A 52 16.59 -31.21 9.56
CA TRP A 52 15.71 -30.51 8.62
C TRP A 52 15.06 -29.28 9.24
N GLY A 53 14.40 -29.45 10.39
CA GLY A 53 13.78 -28.33 11.11
C GLY A 53 14.81 -27.30 11.57
N SER A 54 15.98 -27.75 12.04
CA SER A 54 17.06 -26.88 12.50
C SER A 54 17.71 -26.08 11.35
N ALA A 55 17.87 -26.69 10.17
CA ALA A 55 18.34 -25.99 8.98
C ALA A 55 17.33 -24.94 8.49
N GLN A 56 16.02 -25.23 8.57
CA GLN A 56 14.98 -24.26 8.26
C GLN A 56 14.97 -23.10 9.25
N SER A 57 15.06 -23.36 10.56
CA SER A 57 15.17 -22.31 11.58
C SER A 57 16.44 -21.47 11.41
N ALA A 58 17.56 -22.07 10.98
CA ALA A 58 18.77 -21.32 10.66
C ALA A 58 18.58 -20.38 9.46
N ALA A 59 17.86 -20.82 8.42
CA ALA A 59 17.50 -19.96 7.29
C ALA A 59 16.59 -18.80 7.73
N GLN A 60 15.64 -19.05 8.63
CA GLN A 60 14.80 -17.98 9.20
C GLN A 60 15.64 -16.99 10.02
N ALA A 61 16.58 -17.47 10.83
CA ALA A 61 17.49 -16.62 11.59
C ALA A 61 18.37 -15.74 10.68
N GLY A 62 18.81 -16.26 9.54
CA GLY A 62 19.57 -15.46 8.56
C GLY A 62 18.72 -14.35 7.90
N LEU A 63 17.45 -14.63 7.62
CA LEU A 63 16.52 -13.60 7.16
C LEU A 63 16.29 -12.52 8.23
N GLU A 64 16.09 -12.92 9.48
CA GLU A 64 15.91 -12.00 10.61
C GLU A 64 17.16 -11.16 10.90
N ASP A 65 18.38 -11.73 10.78
CA ASP A 65 19.64 -11.00 10.89
C ASP A 65 19.71 -9.88 9.84
N TYR A 66 19.39 -10.18 8.58
CA TYR A 66 19.40 -9.18 7.52
C TYR A 66 18.35 -8.08 7.75
N VAL A 67 17.13 -8.45 8.15
CA VAL A 67 16.07 -7.50 8.53
C VAL A 67 16.49 -6.62 9.70
N ALA A 68 17.18 -7.17 10.71
CA ALA A 68 17.66 -6.40 11.85
C ALA A 68 18.73 -5.37 11.44
N ARG A 69 19.61 -5.71 10.49
CA ARG A 69 20.59 -4.78 9.92
C ARG A 69 19.93 -3.65 9.16
N LEU A 70 18.95 -3.94 8.31
CA LEU A 70 18.16 -2.95 7.60
C LEU A 70 17.44 -1.98 8.57
N ASN A 71 16.83 -2.52 9.63
CA ASN A 71 16.15 -1.71 10.64
C ASN A 71 17.09 -0.86 11.49
N ARG A 72 18.39 -1.21 11.56
CA ARG A 72 19.42 -0.38 12.21
C ARG A 72 19.94 0.74 11.30
N ASN A 73 20.07 0.46 10.00
CA ASN A 73 20.54 1.40 8.99
C ASN A 73 19.85 1.15 7.65
N ASP A 74 18.98 2.08 7.24
CA ASP A 74 18.22 1.98 5.98
C ASP A 74 19.14 1.90 4.74
N ASN A 75 20.35 2.49 4.83
CA ASN A 75 21.33 2.47 3.75
C ASN A 75 22.02 1.10 3.59
N TYR A 76 21.78 0.13 4.49
CA TYR A 76 22.42 -1.19 4.43
C TYR A 76 22.07 -1.95 3.14
N ALA A 77 20.89 -1.71 2.55
CA ALA A 77 20.50 -2.29 1.27
C ALA A 77 21.26 -1.71 0.06
N ARG A 78 21.81 -0.49 0.21
CA ARG A 78 22.43 0.28 -0.88
C ARG A 78 23.95 0.19 -0.88
N VAL A 79 24.54 -0.25 0.23
CA VAL A 79 25.98 -0.35 0.41
C VAL A 79 26.33 -1.77 0.81
N TRP A 80 27.18 -2.41 0.02
CA TRP A 80 27.66 -3.76 0.32
C TRP A 80 28.56 -3.74 1.56
N ASP A 81 28.19 -4.52 2.56
CA ASP A 81 28.98 -4.76 3.76
C ASP A 81 29.96 -5.91 3.53
N CYS A 82 31.15 -5.57 3.02
CA CYS A 82 32.21 -6.54 2.74
C CYS A 82 32.77 -7.23 3.99
N THR A 83 32.41 -6.76 5.20
CA THR A 83 32.85 -7.36 6.47
C THR A 83 31.91 -8.45 6.96
N ASN A 84 30.72 -8.56 6.37
CA ASN A 84 29.71 -9.52 6.77
C ASN A 84 29.93 -10.90 6.11
N PRO A 85 30.32 -11.94 6.86
CA PRO A 85 30.57 -13.25 6.28
C PRO A 85 29.32 -13.90 5.68
N ALA A 86 28.11 -13.55 6.14
CA ALA A 86 26.88 -14.11 5.60
C ALA A 86 26.56 -13.61 4.18
N LEU A 87 27.16 -12.50 3.73
CA LEU A 87 27.06 -12.02 2.33
C LEU A 87 28.20 -12.55 1.45
N GLN A 88 29.28 -13.07 2.05
CA GLN A 88 30.41 -13.54 1.28
C GLN A 88 30.05 -14.83 0.56
N GLY A 89 29.97 -14.82 -0.77
CA GLY A 89 29.62 -16.01 -1.52
C GLY A 89 29.71 -15.84 -3.03
N PRO A 90 29.52 -16.93 -3.79
CA PRO A 90 29.63 -16.95 -5.23
C PRO A 90 28.45 -16.31 -5.97
N ASN A 91 27.29 -16.17 -5.32
CA ASN A 91 26.04 -15.68 -5.91
C ASN A 91 25.67 -14.27 -5.43
N GLN A 92 26.60 -13.32 -5.63
CA GLN A 92 26.43 -11.93 -5.19
C GLN A 92 26.60 -11.00 -6.40
N SER A 93 25.56 -10.86 -7.22
CA SER A 93 25.62 -10.04 -8.44
C SER A 93 25.79 -8.55 -8.09
N GLY A 94 26.68 -7.86 -8.80
CA GLY A 94 26.87 -6.41 -8.66
C GLY A 94 27.50 -5.96 -7.33
N ASN A 95 28.11 -6.86 -6.56
CA ASN A 95 28.80 -6.51 -5.31
C ASN A 95 30.07 -5.69 -5.55
N THR A 96 30.40 -4.82 -4.59
CA THR A 96 31.65 -4.01 -4.60
C THR A 96 32.80 -4.66 -3.80
N CYS A 97 32.59 -5.89 -3.30
CA CYS A 97 33.51 -6.59 -2.41
C CYS A 97 34.48 -7.53 -3.14
N GLY A 98 34.37 -7.62 -4.47
CA GLY A 98 35.19 -8.50 -5.31
C GLY A 98 34.82 -9.98 -5.21
N TRP A 99 33.63 -10.30 -4.67
CA TRP A 99 33.13 -11.68 -4.63
C TRP A 99 32.63 -12.11 -6.00
N GLY A 100 32.91 -13.34 -6.39
CA GLY A 100 32.50 -13.91 -7.67
C GLY A 100 32.41 -15.43 -7.60
N ALA A 101 32.25 -16.10 -8.74
CA ALA A 101 31.91 -17.53 -8.79
C ALA A 101 32.83 -18.48 -7.99
N ASN A 102 34.08 -18.09 -7.72
CA ASN A 102 35.07 -18.88 -6.97
C ASN A 102 35.19 -18.47 -5.50
N THR A 103 34.42 -17.49 -5.04
CA THR A 103 34.45 -17.03 -3.65
C THR A 103 33.87 -18.09 -2.74
N VAL A 104 34.62 -18.45 -1.69
CA VAL A 104 34.16 -19.38 -0.66
C VAL A 104 33.00 -18.76 0.10
N THR A 105 31.89 -19.49 0.22
CA THR A 105 30.73 -19.08 0.98
C THR A 105 31.06 -18.94 2.47
N GLY A 106 30.85 -17.74 3.02
CA GLY A 106 30.92 -17.47 4.45
C GLY A 106 29.63 -17.86 5.15
N TRP A 107 29.76 -18.36 6.38
CA TRP A 107 28.66 -18.87 7.18
C TRP A 107 28.71 -18.27 8.59
N ILE A 108 27.58 -17.79 9.07
CA ILE A 108 27.44 -17.27 10.44
C ILE A 108 26.68 -18.30 11.27
N PRO A 109 27.22 -18.76 12.42
CA PRO A 109 26.49 -19.64 13.32
C PRO A 109 25.34 -18.89 13.98
N VAL A 110 24.18 -19.53 14.10
CA VAL A 110 23.00 -18.99 14.80
C VAL A 110 23.33 -18.72 16.27
N ILE A 111 24.14 -19.58 16.88
CA ILE A 111 24.65 -19.43 18.24
C ILE A 111 26.16 -19.22 18.14
N ALA A 112 26.63 -18.03 18.51
CA ALA A 112 28.04 -17.64 18.36
C ALA A 112 29.04 -18.59 19.06
N THR A 113 28.62 -19.24 20.15
CA THR A 113 29.43 -20.22 20.90
C THR A 113 29.42 -21.63 20.30
N GLN A 114 28.66 -21.88 19.23
CA GLN A 114 28.54 -23.18 18.56
C GLN A 114 28.90 -23.08 17.06
N PRO A 115 30.20 -22.98 16.71
CA PRO A 115 30.65 -22.75 15.33
C PRO A 115 30.35 -23.92 14.38
N THR A 116 30.14 -25.13 14.91
CA THR A 116 29.75 -26.33 14.15
C THR A 116 28.23 -26.59 14.17
N GLY A 117 27.47 -25.74 14.86
CA GLY A 117 26.02 -25.82 14.96
C GLY A 117 25.30 -25.27 13.72
N PRO A 118 24.00 -25.01 13.83
CA PRO A 118 23.23 -24.39 12.75
C PRO A 118 23.84 -23.06 12.34
N ALA A 119 24.00 -22.86 11.04
CA ALA A 119 24.58 -21.65 10.47
C ALA A 119 23.80 -21.19 9.24
N PHE A 120 23.92 -19.90 8.90
CA PHE A 120 23.24 -19.31 7.76
C PHE A 120 24.17 -18.51 6.86
N HIS A 121 23.73 -18.35 5.62
CA HIS A 121 24.29 -17.52 4.56
C HIS A 121 23.12 -16.86 3.81
N TYR A 122 23.30 -15.69 3.21
CA TYR A 122 22.25 -15.07 2.39
C TYR A 122 22.75 -14.41 1.12
N ASP A 123 22.02 -14.63 0.03
CA ASP A 123 22.16 -13.91 -1.24
C ASP A 123 21.11 -12.80 -1.31
N VAL A 124 21.53 -11.61 -1.75
CA VAL A 124 20.70 -10.40 -1.74
C VAL A 124 20.66 -9.76 -3.12
N ASP A 125 19.45 -9.40 -3.55
CA ASP A 125 19.20 -8.60 -4.75
C ASP A 125 18.32 -7.39 -4.39
N ALA A 126 18.93 -6.20 -4.49
CA ALA A 126 18.29 -4.91 -4.22
C ALA A 126 17.96 -4.13 -5.52
N SER A 127 18.03 -4.74 -6.69
CA SER A 127 17.76 -4.07 -7.99
C SER A 127 16.37 -3.46 -8.08
N MET A 128 15.39 -4.05 -7.39
CA MET A 128 14.00 -3.62 -7.35
C MET A 128 13.70 -2.63 -6.21
N LEU A 129 14.70 -2.25 -5.40
CA LEU A 129 14.50 -1.41 -4.21
C LEU A 129 13.88 -0.05 -4.55
N ASP A 130 14.41 0.63 -5.57
CA ASP A 130 13.91 1.96 -5.95
C ASP A 130 12.56 1.88 -6.67
N GLN A 131 12.33 0.82 -7.46
CA GLN A 131 11.13 0.67 -8.25
C GLN A 131 9.95 0.11 -7.46
N SER A 132 10.10 -0.94 -6.65
CA SER A 132 8.99 -1.56 -5.91
C SER A 132 9.14 -1.51 -4.39
N GLY A 133 10.20 -0.90 -3.86
CA GLY A 133 10.42 -0.82 -2.41
C GLY A 133 10.79 -2.16 -1.77
N THR A 134 11.21 -3.14 -2.56
CA THR A 134 11.48 -4.52 -2.10
C THR A 134 12.90 -4.98 -2.41
N ILE A 135 13.44 -5.79 -1.52
CA ILE A 135 14.74 -6.46 -1.63
C ILE A 135 14.49 -7.97 -1.59
N ASN A 136 15.00 -8.71 -2.56
CA ASN A 136 14.93 -10.16 -2.54
C ASN A 136 16.09 -10.71 -1.73
N VAL A 137 15.79 -11.52 -0.72
CA VAL A 137 16.78 -12.16 0.14
C VAL A 137 16.55 -13.65 0.16
N MET A 138 17.58 -14.41 -0.24
CA MET A 138 17.60 -15.86 -0.19
C MET A 138 18.51 -16.29 0.95
N SER A 139 17.93 -16.66 2.08
CA SER A 139 18.71 -17.18 3.21
C SER A 139 18.78 -18.69 3.17
N THR A 140 19.99 -19.23 3.17
CA THR A 140 20.27 -20.67 3.26
C THR A 140 20.78 -21.00 4.65
N GLY A 141 20.10 -21.90 5.33
CA GLY A 141 20.52 -22.50 6.60
C GLY A 141 21.14 -23.87 6.39
N ARG A 142 22.15 -24.22 7.19
CA ARG A 142 22.80 -25.53 7.18
C ARG A 142 22.93 -26.12 8.58
N VAL A 143 22.74 -27.43 8.68
CA VAL A 143 23.02 -28.26 9.86
C VAL A 143 23.56 -29.59 9.38
N GLY A 144 24.79 -29.93 9.77
CA GLY A 144 25.44 -31.17 9.34
C GLY A 144 25.49 -31.29 7.81
N LYS A 145 24.74 -32.25 7.24
CA LYS A 145 24.64 -32.50 5.79
C LYS A 145 23.36 -31.94 5.15
N VAL A 146 22.48 -31.31 5.94
CA VAL A 146 21.19 -30.82 5.50
C VAL A 146 21.27 -29.32 5.28
N THR A 147 20.69 -28.85 4.18
CA THR A 147 20.55 -27.44 3.85
C THR A 147 19.12 -27.12 3.44
N ARG A 148 18.67 -25.90 3.75
CA ARG A 148 17.33 -25.38 3.47
C ARG A 148 17.45 -23.93 3.05
N THR A 149 16.72 -23.51 2.02
CA THR A 149 16.75 -22.13 1.55
C THR A 149 15.35 -21.53 1.60
N ILE A 150 15.25 -20.37 2.22
CA ILE A 150 14.04 -19.55 2.26
C ILE A 150 14.31 -18.29 1.45
N GLN A 151 13.43 -17.99 0.52
CA GLN A 151 13.40 -16.70 -0.17
C GLN A 151 12.33 -15.81 0.46
N ALA A 152 12.67 -14.54 0.66
CA ALA A 152 11.76 -13.53 1.11
C ALA A 152 11.95 -12.24 0.31
N ALA A 153 10.85 -11.63 -0.10
CA ALA A 153 10.87 -10.22 -0.49
C ALA A 153 10.71 -9.38 0.77
N ILE A 154 11.74 -8.64 1.13
CA ILE A 154 11.77 -7.74 2.28
C ILE A 154 11.38 -6.35 1.82
N GLY A 155 10.45 -5.71 2.51
CA GLY A 155 10.04 -4.34 2.21
C GLY A 155 9.70 -3.60 3.50
N ARG A 156 9.65 -2.28 3.42
CA ARG A 156 9.00 -1.45 4.45
C ARG A 156 7.51 -1.44 4.22
N GLY A 157 6.72 -1.31 5.28
CA GLY A 157 5.29 -1.03 5.15
C GLY A 157 5.04 0.29 4.42
N GLY A 158 3.94 0.35 3.69
CA GLY A 158 3.55 1.53 2.91
C GLY A 158 2.05 1.77 2.93
N SER A 159 1.62 2.89 2.36
CA SER A 159 0.21 3.26 2.20
C SER A 159 -0.60 2.22 1.41
N THR A 160 0.07 1.44 0.56
CA THR A 160 -0.51 0.31 -0.19
C THR A 160 -0.90 -0.88 0.69
N ASP A 161 -0.52 -0.92 1.97
CA ASP A 161 -0.89 -2.02 2.88
C ASP A 161 -2.32 -1.89 3.43
N PHE A 162 -2.94 -0.73 3.19
CA PHE A 162 -4.27 -0.37 3.65
C PHE A 162 -5.13 0.05 2.46
N LEU A 163 -6.43 -0.21 2.55
CA LEU A 163 -7.41 0.43 1.68
C LEU A 163 -7.52 1.91 2.00
N TYR A 164 -7.60 2.24 3.29
CA TYR A 164 -7.80 3.60 3.74
C TYR A 164 -6.92 3.87 4.95
N TYR A 165 -6.14 4.93 4.83
CA TYR A 165 -5.34 5.50 5.89
C TYR A 165 -5.68 6.98 5.99
N THR A 166 -5.85 7.47 7.22
CA THR A 166 -5.77 8.90 7.49
C THR A 166 -4.95 9.19 8.73
N ASP A 167 -4.27 10.34 8.70
CA ASP A 167 -3.61 10.89 9.88
C ASP A 167 -4.65 11.57 10.79
N LEU A 168 -5.45 12.48 10.25
CA LEU A 168 -6.42 13.31 10.97
C LEU A 168 -7.85 13.06 10.45
N GLU A 169 -8.80 12.75 11.33
CA GLU A 169 -10.18 12.36 10.96
C GLU A 169 -11.15 13.56 10.87
N HIS A 170 -10.63 14.73 10.47
CA HIS A 170 -11.43 15.94 10.30
C HIS A 170 -11.12 16.65 8.99
N ALA A 171 -11.96 17.63 8.65
CA ALA A 171 -11.86 18.32 7.38
C ALA A 171 -10.56 19.12 7.25
N ASP A 172 -9.98 19.04 6.05
CA ASP A 172 -8.75 19.73 5.68
C ASP A 172 -8.89 21.26 5.84
N PRO A 173 -7.97 21.93 6.56
CA PRO A 173 -7.98 23.38 6.78
C PRO A 173 -7.91 24.22 5.49
N ALA A 174 -7.28 23.68 4.44
CA ALA A 174 -7.11 24.36 3.16
C ALA A 174 -8.31 24.15 2.20
N ASN A 175 -9.25 23.27 2.54
CA ASN A 175 -10.42 23.04 1.71
C ASN A 175 -11.42 24.19 1.83
N VAL A 176 -11.41 25.10 0.86
CA VAL A 176 -12.28 26.28 0.82
C VAL A 176 -13.78 25.95 0.73
N GLY A 177 -14.14 24.74 0.29
CA GLY A 177 -15.54 24.30 0.29
C GLY A 177 -16.05 23.93 1.68
N VAL A 178 -15.15 23.57 2.60
CA VAL A 178 -15.47 23.29 4.01
C VAL A 178 -15.23 24.54 4.87
N TYR A 179 -14.13 25.25 4.60
CA TYR A 179 -13.76 26.49 5.26
C TYR A 179 -13.66 27.64 4.25
N PRO A 180 -14.78 28.29 3.86
CA PRO A 180 -14.78 29.38 2.86
C PRO A 180 -13.85 30.55 3.19
N SER A 181 -13.61 30.81 4.48
CA SER A 181 -12.71 31.86 4.96
C SER A 181 -11.39 31.31 5.53
N GLY A 182 -11.10 30.02 5.28
CA GLY A 182 -10.06 29.28 5.97
C GLY A 182 -10.44 28.99 7.43
N THR A 183 -9.83 27.97 8.03
CA THR A 183 -10.00 27.77 9.48
C THR A 183 -9.14 28.76 10.25
N THR A 184 -9.76 29.45 11.21
CA THR A 184 -9.05 30.37 12.13
C THR A 184 -8.57 29.67 13.40
N LYS A 185 -8.82 28.36 13.50
CA LYS A 185 -8.63 27.59 14.72
C LYS A 185 -7.33 26.79 14.63
N TYR A 186 -6.44 27.08 15.58
CA TYR A 186 -5.14 26.44 15.70
C TYR A 186 -5.21 24.90 15.72
N PHE A 187 -6.11 24.34 16.55
CA PHE A 187 -6.34 22.89 16.66
C PHE A 187 -7.19 22.29 15.53
N CYS A 188 -7.28 22.98 14.39
CA CYS A 188 -7.86 22.44 13.14
C CYS A 188 -6.83 22.49 12.00
N GLY A 189 -5.54 22.65 12.31
CA GLY A 189 -4.48 22.69 11.32
C GLY A 189 -4.30 24.04 10.61
N SER A 190 -4.79 25.17 11.17
CA SER A 190 -4.66 26.49 10.53
C SER A 190 -3.21 26.92 10.26
N THR A 191 -2.24 26.30 10.94
CA THR A 191 -0.79 26.55 10.79
C THR A 191 -0.03 25.31 10.28
N GLY A 192 -0.73 24.37 9.62
CA GLY A 192 -0.16 23.12 9.10
C GLY A 192 -0.39 21.90 10.01
N ALA A 193 -0.20 20.71 9.44
CA ALA A 193 -0.50 19.42 10.07
C ALA A 193 0.30 19.15 11.34
N GLN A 194 1.55 19.61 11.40
CA GLN A 194 2.46 19.34 12.52
C GLN A 194 2.03 20.03 13.82
N LYS A 195 1.12 21.00 13.73
CA LYS A 195 0.56 21.74 14.87
C LYS A 195 -0.88 21.32 15.19
N ASP A 196 -1.45 20.45 14.36
CA ASP A 196 -2.74 19.85 14.61
C ASP A 196 -2.63 18.77 15.70
N ILE A 197 -3.78 18.39 16.28
CA ILE A 197 -3.84 17.38 17.32
C ILE A 197 -4.92 16.35 17.01
N TYR A 198 -4.65 15.09 17.37
CA TYR A 198 -5.65 14.04 17.27
C TYR A 198 -6.83 14.30 18.22
N TRP A 199 -8.01 13.79 17.87
CA TRP A 199 -9.21 13.81 18.68
C TRP A 199 -8.97 13.30 20.11
N TRP A 200 -8.22 12.22 20.24
CA TRP A 200 -7.90 11.57 21.50
C TRP A 200 -6.78 12.27 22.30
N SER A 201 -6.17 13.33 21.74
CA SER A 201 -5.12 14.07 22.42
C SER A 201 -5.64 14.72 23.71
N PRO A 202 -4.83 14.73 24.79
CA PRO A 202 -5.22 15.37 26.03
C PRO A 202 -5.45 16.88 25.82
N SER A 203 -6.25 17.48 26.70
CA SER A 203 -6.44 18.93 26.68
C SER A 203 -5.14 19.66 27.01
N ILE A 204 -4.82 20.66 26.19
CA ILE A 204 -3.74 21.61 26.40
C ILE A 204 -4.38 22.95 26.78
N SER A 205 -4.12 23.43 27.99
CA SER A 205 -4.62 24.71 28.51
C SER A 205 -6.16 24.85 28.44
N GLY A 206 -6.89 23.77 28.74
CA GLY A 206 -8.37 23.74 28.74
C GLY A 206 -9.01 23.65 27.34
N SER A 207 -8.21 23.71 26.28
CA SER A 207 -8.66 23.45 24.91
C SER A 207 -8.24 22.04 24.48
N ASN A 208 -9.06 21.37 23.69
CA ASN A 208 -8.72 20.11 23.05
C ASN A 208 -9.38 20.05 21.68
N ARG A 209 -9.19 18.95 20.96
CA ARG A 209 -9.79 18.80 19.64
C ARG A 209 -11.31 18.69 19.68
N SER A 210 -11.89 18.15 20.75
CA SER A 210 -13.34 17.98 20.88
C SER A 210 -14.12 19.27 21.10
N ASN A 211 -13.46 20.36 21.54
CA ASN A 211 -14.08 21.66 21.78
C ASN A 211 -13.50 22.79 20.90
N SER A 212 -12.65 22.47 19.93
CA SER A 212 -12.00 23.45 19.04
C SER A 212 -12.90 23.97 17.91
N GLY A 213 -14.07 23.34 17.67
CA GLY A 213 -15.06 23.76 16.70
C GLY A 213 -14.69 23.50 15.23
N CYS A 214 -13.75 22.60 14.99
CA CYS A 214 -13.42 22.20 13.62
C CYS A 214 -14.57 21.43 12.97
N THR A 215 -14.62 21.47 11.65
CA THR A 215 -15.63 20.75 10.87
C THR A 215 -15.31 19.26 10.87
N GLU A 216 -16.21 18.47 11.43
CA GLU A 216 -16.10 17.02 11.46
C GLU A 216 -16.81 16.38 10.29
N ILE A 217 -16.11 15.45 9.63
CA ILE A 217 -16.69 14.58 8.61
C ILE A 217 -17.01 13.26 9.29
N GLY A 218 -18.19 12.70 9.03
CA GLY A 218 -18.61 11.40 9.55
C GLY A 218 -18.79 10.38 8.43
N PHE A 219 -18.53 9.10 8.70
CA PHE A 219 -18.93 8.01 7.80
C PHE A 219 -20.45 7.80 7.86
N ALA A 220 -21.08 7.61 6.70
CA ALA A 220 -22.52 7.44 6.54
C ALA A 220 -22.88 5.97 6.30
N ALA A 221 -24.16 5.60 6.47
CA ALA A 221 -24.63 4.21 6.40
C ALA A 221 -24.27 3.50 5.09
N ALA A 222 -24.33 4.24 3.98
CA ALA A 222 -24.06 3.71 2.66
C ALA A 222 -22.55 3.62 2.35
N ASP A 223 -21.67 4.15 3.21
CA ASP A 223 -20.22 4.04 3.03
C ASP A 223 -19.77 2.60 3.31
N VAL A 224 -19.07 2.01 2.33
CA VAL A 224 -18.51 0.66 2.43
C VAL A 224 -17.01 0.71 2.16
N LEU A 225 -16.24 0.17 3.11
CA LEU A 225 -14.81 -0.01 3.01
C LEU A 225 -14.48 -1.52 3.05
N ASP A 226 -13.99 -2.03 1.93
CA ASP A 226 -13.63 -3.43 1.70
C ASP A 226 -12.11 -3.62 1.67
N GLY A 227 -11.50 -3.64 2.85
CA GLY A 227 -10.07 -3.82 3.03
C GLY A 227 -9.59 -3.31 4.38
N ARG A 228 -8.29 -3.43 4.65
CA ARG A 228 -7.70 -2.95 5.91
C ARG A 228 -7.80 -1.43 6.00
N VAL A 229 -8.23 -0.90 7.15
CA VAL A 229 -8.41 0.53 7.38
C VAL A 229 -7.63 0.95 8.61
N HIS A 230 -6.84 2.02 8.50
CA HIS A 230 -6.02 2.56 9.59
C HIS A 230 -6.36 4.03 9.86
N PHE A 231 -6.51 4.37 11.14
CA PHE A 231 -6.70 5.75 11.60
C PHE A 231 -5.65 6.10 12.64
N ASN A 232 -4.79 7.10 12.41
CA ASN A 232 -4.03 7.65 13.54
C ASN A 232 -4.94 8.37 14.54
N ASP A 233 -6.04 8.93 14.04
CA ASP A 233 -7.05 9.63 14.83
C ASP A 233 -8.23 8.71 15.22
N THR A 234 -9.26 9.29 15.85
CA THR A 234 -10.50 8.62 16.22
C THR A 234 -11.56 8.85 15.14
N PRO A 235 -12.03 7.80 14.44
CA PRO A 235 -13.04 7.95 13.40
C PRO A 235 -14.42 8.27 13.97
N LYS A 236 -15.18 9.08 13.21
CA LYS A 236 -16.57 9.45 13.51
C LYS A 236 -17.52 8.75 12.56
N LEU A 237 -18.52 8.07 13.12
CA LEU A 237 -19.64 7.54 12.34
C LEU A 237 -20.87 8.39 12.62
N ASN A 238 -21.66 8.64 11.58
CA ASN A 238 -22.97 9.26 11.73
C ASN A 238 -23.94 8.27 12.40
N ALA A 239 -25.10 8.75 12.83
CA ALA A 239 -26.07 7.97 13.61
C ALA A 239 -26.47 6.62 12.95
N THR A 240 -26.35 6.50 11.63
CA THR A 240 -26.71 5.31 10.86
C THR A 240 -25.54 4.33 10.66
N GLY A 241 -24.34 4.63 11.15
CA GLY A 241 -23.15 3.77 11.04
C GLY A 241 -22.47 3.81 9.67
N ALA A 242 -21.59 2.83 9.43
CA ALA A 242 -20.87 2.57 8.19
C ALA A 242 -20.40 1.10 8.17
N THR A 243 -19.93 0.60 7.02
CA THR A 243 -19.48 -0.79 6.87
C THR A 243 -17.96 -0.88 6.67
N PHE A 244 -17.28 -1.59 7.57
CA PHE A 244 -15.85 -1.92 7.49
C PHE A 244 -15.68 -3.44 7.39
N LEU A 245 -15.61 -3.99 6.17
CA LEU A 245 -15.67 -5.44 5.96
C LEU A 245 -14.50 -6.19 6.60
N SER A 246 -13.30 -5.60 6.63
CA SER A 246 -12.11 -6.17 7.29
C SER A 246 -11.84 -5.59 8.69
N GLY A 247 -12.80 -4.86 9.27
CA GLY A 247 -12.57 -4.07 10.49
C GLY A 247 -11.67 -2.85 10.24
N PHE A 248 -11.24 -2.21 11.33
CA PHE A 248 -10.31 -1.09 11.28
C PHE A 248 -9.33 -1.13 12.45
N GLU A 249 -8.19 -0.48 12.29
CA GLU A 249 -7.21 -0.23 13.34
C GLU A 249 -7.13 1.28 13.64
N THR A 250 -6.93 1.63 14.92
CA THR A 250 -6.81 3.02 15.35
C THR A 250 -5.68 3.22 16.35
N SER A 251 -5.03 4.37 16.27
CA SER A 251 -3.99 4.78 17.21
C SER A 251 -4.53 5.51 18.45
N ASN A 252 -5.86 5.56 18.63
CA ASN A 252 -6.47 6.05 19.86
C ASN A 252 -6.14 5.13 21.05
N PRO A 253 -5.42 5.61 22.09
CA PRO A 253 -5.06 4.80 23.25
C PRO A 253 -6.26 4.20 24.00
N GLY A 254 -7.44 4.83 23.93
CA GLY A 254 -8.69 4.30 24.48
C GLY A 254 -9.13 2.97 23.85
N CYS A 255 -8.61 2.64 22.67
CA CYS A 255 -8.91 1.37 22.00
C CYS A 255 -8.14 0.18 22.61
N LYS A 256 -7.06 0.41 23.36
CA LYS A 256 -6.29 -0.67 24.03
C LYS A 256 -7.13 -1.50 25.00
N THR A 257 -8.10 -0.86 25.64
CA THR A 257 -8.95 -1.45 26.68
C THR A 257 -10.38 -1.72 26.18
N ALA A 258 -10.67 -1.42 24.91
CA ALA A 258 -11.98 -1.65 24.31
C ALA A 258 -12.21 -3.16 24.13
N THR A 259 -13.39 -3.63 24.55
CA THR A 259 -13.75 -5.05 24.49
C THR A 259 -15.16 -5.19 23.92
N ALA A 260 -15.44 -6.32 23.28
CA ALA A 260 -16.77 -6.63 22.79
C ALA A 260 -17.79 -6.59 23.97
N PRO A 261 -19.01 -6.07 23.77
CA PRO A 261 -19.56 -5.50 22.54
C PRO A 261 -19.32 -3.98 22.40
N ASN A 262 -18.59 -3.36 23.33
CA ASN A 262 -18.48 -1.90 23.43
C ASN A 262 -17.09 -1.39 23.01
N TYR A 263 -17.01 -0.90 21.77
CA TYR A 263 -15.80 -0.29 21.21
C TYR A 263 -15.78 1.25 21.33
N SER A 264 -16.47 1.82 22.31
CA SER A 264 -16.55 3.28 22.50
C SER A 264 -15.20 3.97 22.65
N GLY A 265 -14.17 3.26 23.14
CA GLY A 265 -12.79 3.77 23.20
C GLY A 265 -12.06 3.86 21.86
N CYS A 266 -12.58 3.23 20.80
CA CYS A 266 -12.01 3.22 19.45
C CYS A 266 -12.71 4.21 18.49
N LEU A 267 -13.85 4.78 18.90
CA LEU A 267 -14.73 5.59 18.06
C LEU A 267 -15.03 6.93 18.74
N ARG A 268 -15.45 7.94 17.99
CA ARG A 268 -15.90 9.20 18.60
C ARG A 268 -17.20 9.00 19.37
N SER A 269 -17.36 9.75 20.46
CA SER A 269 -18.60 9.77 21.24
C SER A 269 -19.81 10.01 20.34
N GLY A 270 -20.87 9.21 20.54
CA GLY A 270 -22.09 9.21 19.72
C GLY A 270 -22.02 8.40 18.42
N SER A 271 -20.87 7.82 18.08
CA SER A 271 -20.77 6.89 16.94
C SER A 271 -21.41 5.55 17.29
N PRO A 272 -22.27 4.98 16.43
CA PRO A 272 -22.75 3.61 16.59
C PRO A 272 -21.63 2.59 16.30
N ILE A 273 -21.86 1.33 16.66
CA ILE A 273 -20.98 0.22 16.28
C ILE A 273 -21.12 0.00 14.76
N PRO A 274 -20.02 -0.03 13.98
CA PRO A 274 -20.09 -0.31 12.56
C PRO A 274 -20.48 -1.75 12.25
N VAL A 275 -20.87 -1.98 11.00
CA VAL A 275 -21.05 -3.33 10.45
C VAL A 275 -19.68 -3.88 10.03
N TYR A 276 -19.42 -5.15 10.39
CA TYR A 276 -18.18 -5.86 10.10
C TYR A 276 -18.44 -7.14 9.28
N GLY A 277 -17.51 -7.49 8.39
CA GLY A 277 -17.55 -8.72 7.60
C GLY A 277 -18.71 -8.79 6.60
N THR A 278 -18.72 -9.87 5.81
CA THR A 278 -19.82 -10.20 4.87
C THR A 278 -20.89 -11.10 5.49
N SER A 279 -20.65 -11.62 6.69
CA SER A 279 -21.50 -12.63 7.36
C SER A 279 -21.71 -12.39 8.87
N GLY A 280 -21.47 -11.17 9.36
CA GLY A 280 -21.85 -10.78 10.73
C GLY A 280 -20.93 -11.27 11.86
N SER A 281 -19.77 -11.86 11.56
CA SER A 281 -18.71 -12.05 12.56
C SER A 281 -17.94 -10.74 12.74
N PRO A 282 -18.03 -10.06 13.90
CA PRO A 282 -17.32 -8.82 14.14
C PRO A 282 -15.81 -9.03 14.06
N VAL A 283 -15.13 -8.35 13.14
CA VAL A 283 -13.68 -8.15 13.26
C VAL A 283 -13.54 -6.95 14.21
N PRO A 284 -13.13 -7.17 15.47
CA PRO A 284 -13.04 -6.09 16.44
C PRO A 284 -12.02 -5.05 15.96
N PRO A 285 -12.22 -3.76 16.26
CA PRO A 285 -11.19 -2.77 16.04
C PRO A 285 -9.97 -3.07 16.92
N ILE A 286 -8.79 -2.79 16.37
CA ILE A 286 -7.51 -3.10 17.02
C ILE A 286 -6.74 -1.80 17.26
N TYR A 287 -6.11 -1.72 18.43
CA TYR A 287 -5.14 -0.65 18.70
C TYR A 287 -3.83 -0.90 17.94
N THR A 288 -3.28 0.15 17.33
CA THR A 288 -1.96 0.14 16.70
C THR A 288 -1.20 1.43 17.03
N ASP A 289 0.11 1.43 16.80
CA ASP A 289 0.92 2.67 16.85
C ASP A 289 0.66 3.53 15.62
N THR A 290 0.93 4.83 15.74
CA THR A 290 0.78 5.79 14.65
C THR A 290 1.75 5.50 13.50
N LEU A 291 1.28 5.67 12.26
CA LEU A 291 2.11 5.62 11.06
C LEU A 291 2.28 7.03 10.51
N TYR A 292 3.43 7.38 9.92
CA TYR A 292 3.65 8.74 9.43
C TYR A 292 3.86 8.78 7.92
N LEU A 293 3.13 9.68 7.26
CA LEU A 293 3.35 10.07 5.87
C LEU A 293 4.56 11.01 5.80
N ASP A 294 5.61 10.57 5.10
CA ASP A 294 6.75 11.42 4.74
C ASP A 294 6.44 12.26 3.51
N ASP A 295 7.02 13.46 3.43
CA ASP A 295 7.02 14.23 2.18
C ASP A 295 8.20 13.78 1.32
N THR A 296 7.92 12.87 0.39
CA THR A 296 8.92 12.38 -0.58
C THR A 296 8.84 13.09 -1.94
N SER A 297 8.08 14.20 -2.05
CA SER A 297 7.81 14.89 -3.32
C SER A 297 9.10 15.24 -4.09
N ALA A 298 10.12 15.73 -3.40
CA ALA A 298 11.39 16.14 -4.01
C ALA A 298 12.11 15.00 -4.76
N LYS A 299 11.90 13.73 -4.37
CA LYS A 299 12.57 12.58 -4.98
C LYS A 299 12.07 12.27 -6.40
N PHE A 300 10.82 12.62 -6.71
CA PHE A 300 10.20 12.29 -8.00
C PHE A 300 10.87 12.99 -9.19
N SER A 301 11.46 14.17 -8.96
CA SER A 301 12.22 14.90 -9.99
C SER A 301 13.46 14.14 -10.51
N ALA A 302 13.97 13.18 -9.73
CA ALA A 302 15.15 12.38 -10.09
C ALA A 302 14.80 10.99 -10.66
N TYR A 303 13.53 10.58 -10.61
CA TYR A 303 13.10 9.26 -11.08
C TYR A 303 12.95 9.21 -12.60
N PRO A 304 13.20 8.05 -13.23
CA PRO A 304 13.06 7.89 -14.67
C PRO A 304 11.59 7.98 -15.10
N GLY A 305 11.38 8.54 -16.29
CA GLY A 305 10.07 8.65 -16.93
C GLY A 305 9.84 10.03 -17.54
N CYS A 306 8.57 10.46 -17.55
CA CYS A 306 8.16 11.70 -18.19
C CYS A 306 8.04 12.84 -17.18
N HIS A 307 8.64 13.98 -17.51
CA HIS A 307 8.66 15.19 -16.67
C HIS A 307 7.95 16.32 -17.40
N PHE A 308 6.85 16.80 -16.83
CA PHE A 308 6.06 17.90 -17.37
C PHE A 308 6.05 19.09 -16.40
N TYR A 309 5.66 20.25 -16.89
CA TYR A 309 5.71 21.51 -16.13
C TYR A 309 4.40 22.27 -16.21
N GLY A 310 4.05 22.94 -15.12
CA GLY A 310 2.79 23.67 -15.00
C GLY A 310 1.58 22.76 -15.09
N SER A 311 0.41 23.34 -15.33
CA SER A 311 -0.83 22.58 -15.45
C SER A 311 -0.77 21.68 -16.68
N THR A 312 -0.85 20.38 -16.44
CA THR A 312 -0.70 19.34 -17.45
C THR A 312 -1.94 18.48 -17.50
N ARG A 313 -2.43 18.19 -18.70
CA ARG A 313 -3.57 17.32 -18.95
C ARG A 313 -3.10 16.03 -19.58
N ILE A 314 -3.56 14.89 -19.06
CA ILE A 314 -3.27 13.57 -19.63
C ILE A 314 -4.58 12.79 -19.78
N LYS A 315 -4.82 12.26 -20.98
CA LYS A 315 -5.85 11.25 -21.25
C LYS A 315 -5.17 9.94 -21.59
N PHE A 316 -5.46 8.89 -20.83
CA PHE A 316 -4.90 7.56 -21.08
C PHE A 316 -5.73 6.78 -22.10
N ASN A 317 -5.03 6.19 -23.07
CA ASN A 317 -5.61 5.41 -24.15
C ASN A 317 -5.40 3.92 -23.87
N SER A 318 -6.36 3.08 -24.29
CA SER A 318 -6.34 1.63 -24.06
C SER A 318 -5.19 0.89 -24.76
N ASP A 319 -4.47 1.54 -25.66
CA ASP A 319 -3.37 1.00 -26.47
C ASP A 319 -1.97 1.22 -25.85
N ALA A 320 -1.89 1.48 -24.55
CA ALA A 320 -0.66 1.83 -23.83
C ALA A 320 -0.02 3.16 -24.25
N THR A 321 -0.82 4.05 -24.86
CA THR A 321 -0.43 5.44 -25.09
C THR A 321 -1.20 6.39 -24.16
N MET A 322 -0.73 7.62 -24.09
CA MET A 322 -1.39 8.73 -23.43
C MET A 322 -1.33 9.97 -24.30
N THR A 323 -2.42 10.72 -24.36
CA THR A 323 -2.48 12.03 -25.00
C THR A 323 -2.27 13.11 -23.95
N VAL A 324 -1.26 13.95 -24.16
CA VAL A 324 -0.74 14.92 -23.20
C VAL A 324 -0.88 16.34 -23.75
N TRP A 325 -1.34 17.27 -22.92
CA TRP A 325 -1.23 18.72 -23.13
C TRP A 325 -0.43 19.31 -21.99
N SER A 326 0.65 20.02 -22.30
CA SER A 326 1.54 20.62 -21.30
C SER A 326 2.24 21.85 -21.87
N LYS A 327 1.53 22.98 -21.83
CA LYS A 327 1.99 24.26 -22.39
C LYS A 327 3.33 24.71 -21.79
N ASP A 328 3.45 24.62 -20.46
CA ASP A 328 4.62 25.09 -19.70
C ASP A 328 5.86 24.17 -19.85
N SER A 329 5.71 23.03 -20.53
CA SER A 329 6.81 22.14 -20.95
C SER A 329 7.49 22.60 -22.25
N THR A 330 7.01 23.70 -22.86
CA THR A 330 7.61 24.26 -24.08
C THR A 330 9.09 24.59 -23.88
N GLY A 331 9.95 24.04 -24.74
CA GLY A 331 11.40 24.28 -24.69
C GLY A 331 12.12 23.62 -23.52
N LYS A 332 11.46 22.74 -22.75
CA LYS A 332 12.05 21.99 -21.64
C LYS A 332 12.25 20.52 -22.02
N SER A 333 13.20 19.87 -21.35
CA SER A 333 13.38 18.42 -21.46
C SER A 333 12.29 17.71 -20.68
N THR A 334 11.56 16.81 -21.35
CA THR A 334 10.44 16.06 -20.76
C THR A 334 10.76 14.59 -20.50
N GLY A 335 12.00 14.16 -20.76
CA GLY A 335 12.40 12.75 -20.71
C GLY A 335 12.30 12.04 -22.06
N THR A 336 12.85 10.83 -22.13
CA THR A 336 12.91 10.05 -23.37
C THR A 336 11.54 9.52 -23.77
N GLY A 337 11.09 9.83 -24.99
CA GLY A 337 9.80 9.34 -25.51
C GLY A 337 8.58 10.09 -24.99
N CYS A 338 8.75 11.20 -24.28
CA CYS A 338 7.68 11.94 -23.59
C CYS A 338 7.11 13.11 -24.41
N GLY A 339 7.49 13.23 -25.68
CA GLY A 339 6.98 14.22 -26.62
C GLY A 339 7.61 15.61 -26.46
N THR A 340 7.35 16.47 -27.46
CA THR A 340 7.86 17.84 -27.52
C THR A 340 6.69 18.81 -27.57
N PHE A 341 6.67 19.79 -26.67
CA PHE A 341 5.53 20.70 -26.50
C PHE A 341 5.81 22.10 -27.03
N SER A 342 4.74 22.82 -27.36
CA SER A 342 4.79 24.18 -27.89
C SER A 342 3.80 25.09 -27.15
N ALA A 343 4.02 26.41 -27.25
CA ALA A 343 3.18 27.41 -26.60
C ALA A 343 1.72 27.42 -27.11
N ALA A 344 1.45 26.79 -28.27
CA ALA A 344 0.10 26.57 -28.78
C ALA A 344 -0.68 25.50 -27.98
N ASN A 345 0.00 24.78 -27.09
CA ASN A 345 -0.52 23.67 -26.29
C ASN A 345 -1.22 22.58 -27.12
N SER A 346 -0.67 22.27 -28.30
CA SER A 346 -1.14 21.15 -29.11
C SER A 346 -0.88 19.82 -28.40
N SER A 347 -1.85 18.92 -28.40
CA SER A 347 -1.71 17.59 -27.81
C SER A 347 -0.57 16.78 -28.43
N GLN A 348 0.12 16.00 -27.62
CA GLN A 348 1.08 14.98 -28.07
C GLN A 348 0.59 13.60 -27.64
N THR A 349 0.65 12.59 -28.50
CA THR A 349 0.37 11.20 -28.10
C THR A 349 1.69 10.46 -27.96
N VAL A 350 1.94 9.93 -26.77
CA VAL A 350 3.20 9.32 -26.37
C VAL A 350 2.92 7.99 -25.66
N ALA A 351 3.91 7.10 -25.58
CA ALA A 351 3.75 5.87 -24.83
C ALA A 351 3.62 6.16 -23.32
N VAL A 352 2.83 5.36 -22.60
CA VAL A 352 2.83 5.38 -21.14
C VAL A 352 4.20 4.86 -20.66
N PRO A 353 4.93 5.60 -19.79
CA PRO A 353 6.24 5.18 -19.30
C PRO A 353 6.06 4.02 -18.32
N ASN A 354 6.12 2.79 -18.84
CA ASN A 354 5.90 1.58 -18.05
C ASN A 354 7.03 1.35 -17.04
N ASP A 355 6.65 0.96 -15.82
CA ASP A 355 7.50 0.80 -14.64
C ASP A 355 8.30 2.06 -14.24
N GLN A 356 7.77 3.24 -14.59
CA GLN A 356 8.38 4.55 -14.42
C GLN A 356 7.40 5.58 -13.85
N VAL A 357 7.85 6.83 -13.75
CA VAL A 357 7.09 7.95 -13.17
C VAL A 357 6.65 8.94 -14.25
N ILE A 358 5.45 9.49 -14.10
CA ILE A 358 5.05 10.76 -14.74
C ILE A 358 5.09 11.82 -13.65
N TYR A 359 6.03 12.76 -13.72
CA TYR A 359 6.17 13.83 -12.75
C TYR A 359 5.74 15.18 -13.34
N VAL A 360 4.91 15.93 -12.62
CA VAL A 360 4.53 17.31 -13.00
C VAL A 360 5.07 18.30 -11.98
N SER A 361 5.98 19.15 -12.41
CA SER A 361 6.56 20.24 -11.60
C SER A 361 5.80 21.55 -11.79
N ALA A 362 6.02 22.49 -10.89
CA ALA A 362 5.60 23.87 -11.07
C ALA A 362 6.11 24.45 -12.40
N GLY A 363 5.26 25.26 -13.01
CA GLY A 363 5.52 26.01 -14.22
C GLY A 363 5.90 27.46 -13.91
N SER A 364 5.85 28.31 -14.94
CA SER A 364 6.17 29.74 -14.79
C SER A 364 4.94 30.63 -14.66
N ALA A 365 3.74 30.11 -14.94
CA ALA A 365 2.52 30.91 -14.93
C ALA A 365 2.08 31.30 -13.49
N THR A 366 2.04 32.60 -13.22
CA THR A 366 1.60 33.16 -11.92
C THR A 366 0.13 33.60 -11.93
N HIS A 367 -0.63 33.19 -12.94
CA HIS A 367 -2.03 33.55 -13.13
C HIS A 367 -2.96 32.33 -13.10
N ARG A 368 -4.25 32.60 -12.93
CA ARG A 368 -5.33 31.64 -13.14
C ARG A 368 -5.29 31.10 -14.56
N CYS A 369 -5.59 29.83 -14.73
CA CYS A 369 -5.73 29.26 -16.07
C CYS A 369 -6.81 29.99 -16.87
N LEU A 370 -6.44 30.40 -18.08
CA LEU A 370 -7.37 30.96 -19.07
C LEU A 370 -8.17 29.82 -19.71
N SER A 371 -9.30 30.17 -20.32
CA SER A 371 -10.17 29.25 -21.05
C SER A 371 -9.36 28.33 -21.97
N SER A 372 -9.57 27.02 -21.85
CA SER A 372 -8.89 25.98 -22.65
C SER A 372 -7.36 25.94 -22.55
N GLU A 373 -6.74 26.67 -21.61
CA GLU A 373 -5.28 26.75 -21.49
C GLU A 373 -4.63 25.46 -20.99
N ILE A 374 -5.33 24.68 -20.16
CA ILE A 374 -4.86 23.38 -19.67
C ILE A 374 -4.84 22.36 -20.83
N GLY A 375 -5.76 22.52 -21.78
CA GLY A 375 -5.94 21.63 -22.93
C GLY A 375 -7.26 20.86 -22.85
N ASP A 376 -7.68 20.28 -23.97
CA ASP A 376 -8.90 19.44 -24.03
C ASP A 376 -10.18 20.17 -23.54
N GLY A 377 -10.25 21.49 -23.77
CA GLY A 377 -11.38 22.32 -23.33
C GLY A 377 -11.34 22.72 -21.85
N LEU A 378 -10.30 22.36 -21.10
CA LEU A 378 -10.09 22.77 -19.71
C LEU A 378 -9.18 24.01 -19.60
N PRO A 379 -9.42 24.91 -18.64
CA PRO A 379 -10.59 24.99 -17.77
C PRO A 379 -11.88 25.28 -18.53
N LEU A 380 -13.00 24.94 -17.88
CA LEU A 380 -14.33 25.18 -18.42
C LEU A 380 -14.68 26.67 -18.38
N GLY A 381 -15.61 27.08 -19.24
CA GLY A 381 -16.07 28.46 -19.37
C GLY A 381 -15.26 29.27 -20.40
N THR A 382 -15.32 30.60 -20.29
CA THR A 382 -14.83 31.54 -21.32
C THR A 382 -13.93 32.63 -20.76
N TYR A 383 -13.35 32.41 -19.57
CA TYR A 383 -12.47 33.39 -18.92
C TYR A 383 -11.17 33.62 -19.69
N THR A 384 -10.90 34.87 -20.06
CA THR A 384 -9.71 35.28 -20.82
C THR A 384 -8.74 36.15 -20.03
N GLY A 385 -8.92 36.27 -18.70
CA GLY A 385 -8.09 37.13 -17.85
C GLY A 385 -8.67 38.54 -17.64
N SER A 386 -9.73 38.91 -18.35
CA SER A 386 -10.36 40.24 -18.26
C SER A 386 -11.60 40.24 -17.36
N ALA A 387 -11.68 41.21 -16.43
CA ALA A 387 -12.85 41.44 -15.59
C ALA A 387 -13.86 42.43 -16.20
N THR A 388 -13.58 42.97 -17.40
CA THR A 388 -14.36 44.04 -18.04
C THR A 388 -15.30 43.55 -19.14
N THR A 389 -15.43 42.24 -19.31
CA THR A 389 -16.35 41.60 -20.26
C THR A 389 -17.16 40.53 -19.56
N THR A 390 -18.33 40.18 -20.12
CA THR A 390 -19.10 39.04 -19.63
C THR A 390 -18.36 37.74 -19.97
N TYR A 391 -18.19 36.85 -19.00
CA TYR A 391 -17.60 35.53 -19.21
C TYR A 391 -18.23 34.50 -18.28
N THR A 392 -18.05 33.24 -18.62
CA THR A 392 -18.36 32.11 -17.74
C THR A 392 -17.07 31.59 -17.12
N TYR A 393 -17.13 31.12 -15.87
CA TYR A 393 -15.95 30.73 -15.11
C TYR A 393 -16.17 29.40 -14.39
N ASP A 394 -15.20 28.50 -14.52
CA ASP A 394 -15.14 27.26 -13.75
C ASP A 394 -14.82 27.54 -12.28
N LEU A 395 -15.81 27.35 -11.39
CA LEU A 395 -15.66 27.62 -9.97
C LEU A 395 -14.60 26.76 -9.30
N THR A 396 -14.18 25.65 -9.91
CA THR A 396 -13.08 24.83 -9.38
C THR A 396 -11.73 25.50 -9.57
N MET A 397 -11.61 26.57 -10.35
CA MET A 397 -10.35 27.26 -10.65
C MET A 397 -10.14 28.56 -9.87
N LEU A 398 -11.06 28.89 -8.95
CA LEU A 398 -11.04 30.17 -8.24
C LEU A 398 -9.90 30.30 -7.23
N THR A 399 -9.36 29.19 -6.77
CA THR A 399 -8.35 29.14 -5.72
C THR A 399 -6.93 29.21 -6.30
N THR A 400 -5.99 29.73 -5.51
CA THR A 400 -4.62 29.98 -5.96
C THR A 400 -3.82 28.70 -6.21
N ASP A 401 -4.18 27.60 -5.55
CA ASP A 401 -3.62 26.26 -5.80
C ASP A 401 -4.00 25.73 -7.19
N GLN A 402 -5.01 26.28 -7.85
CA GLN A 402 -5.44 25.90 -9.20
C GLN A 402 -4.85 26.80 -10.30
N PHE A 403 -3.90 27.68 -9.94
CA PHE A 403 -3.23 28.52 -10.93
C PHE A 403 -2.39 27.69 -11.91
N CYS A 404 -2.21 28.24 -13.11
CA CYS A 404 -1.69 27.45 -14.23
C CYS A 404 -0.24 27.01 -14.05
N GLY A 405 0.57 27.74 -13.28
CA GLY A 405 1.95 27.36 -12.98
C GLY A 405 2.12 26.52 -11.72
N GLN A 406 1.06 26.10 -11.01
CA GLN A 406 1.22 25.35 -9.76
C GLN A 406 1.67 23.89 -9.97
N GLY A 407 1.70 23.38 -11.20
CA GLY A 407 2.08 21.98 -11.45
C GLY A 407 0.94 21.00 -11.15
N ASN A 408 -0.29 21.36 -11.51
CA ASN A 408 -1.45 20.48 -11.39
C ASN A 408 -1.51 19.46 -12.53
N LEU A 409 -1.98 18.25 -12.24
CA LEU A 409 -2.19 17.20 -13.24
C LEU A 409 -3.68 16.87 -13.35
N TYR A 410 -4.23 16.92 -14.56
CA TYR A 410 -5.61 16.59 -14.86
C TYR A 410 -5.66 15.26 -15.62
N ILE A 411 -6.24 14.21 -15.03
CA ILE A 411 -6.15 12.84 -15.56
C ILE A 411 -7.49 12.14 -15.69
N GLU A 412 -7.59 11.28 -16.70
CA GLU A 412 -8.65 10.27 -16.86
C GLU A 412 -8.21 9.23 -17.91
N GLY A 413 -9.00 8.16 -18.04
CA GLY A 413 -8.91 7.23 -19.15
C GLY A 413 -8.56 5.80 -18.74
N THR A 414 -8.15 5.00 -19.72
CA THR A 414 -7.80 3.59 -19.53
C THR A 414 -6.29 3.42 -19.51
N VAL A 415 -5.72 3.08 -18.35
CA VAL A 415 -4.27 2.92 -18.17
C VAL A 415 -3.86 1.49 -18.47
N LYS A 416 -2.86 1.33 -19.35
CA LYS A 416 -2.20 0.06 -19.63
C LYS A 416 -0.71 0.17 -19.27
N GLY A 417 -0.24 -0.72 -18.41
CA GLY A 417 1.09 -0.68 -17.80
C GLY A 417 1.10 -0.33 -16.31
N ARG A 418 2.30 -0.28 -15.74
CA ARG A 418 2.56 0.10 -14.35
C ARG A 418 3.15 1.50 -14.32
N VAL A 419 2.50 2.47 -13.71
CA VAL A 419 2.98 3.87 -13.71
C VAL A 419 2.58 4.59 -12.43
N THR A 420 3.45 5.46 -11.94
CA THR A 420 3.12 6.39 -10.85
C THR A 420 3.11 7.82 -11.37
N MET A 421 1.98 8.49 -11.19
CA MET A 421 1.82 9.90 -11.46
C MET A 421 2.09 10.69 -10.18
N ALA A 422 3.14 11.48 -10.19
CA ALA A 422 3.53 12.34 -9.09
C ALA A 422 3.44 13.81 -9.50
N VAL A 423 3.03 14.68 -8.58
CA VAL A 423 2.93 16.12 -8.86
C VAL A 423 3.39 16.96 -7.69
N GLU A 424 3.89 18.14 -7.99
CA GLU A 424 4.29 19.13 -6.98
C GLU A 424 3.07 19.70 -6.24
N ASN A 425 1.94 19.93 -6.92
CA ASN A 425 0.72 20.46 -6.29
C ASN A 425 -0.42 19.42 -6.21
N SER A 426 -1.43 19.45 -7.09
CA SER A 426 -2.61 18.58 -6.96
C SER A 426 -2.89 17.77 -8.21
N ILE A 427 -3.44 16.56 -8.02
CA ILE A 427 -3.97 15.73 -9.11
C ILE A 427 -5.49 15.89 -9.11
N VAL A 428 -6.05 16.23 -10.27
CA VAL A 428 -7.48 16.33 -10.51
C VAL A 428 -7.91 15.19 -11.42
N VAL A 429 -8.70 14.27 -10.89
CA VAL A 429 -9.26 13.14 -11.62
C VAL A 429 -10.53 13.62 -12.32
N THR A 430 -10.42 13.88 -13.62
CA THR A 430 -11.48 14.51 -14.44
C THR A 430 -12.49 13.51 -14.99
N GLY A 431 -12.20 12.22 -14.89
CA GLY A 431 -13.03 11.13 -15.38
C GLY A 431 -12.61 9.80 -14.76
N ASP A 432 -13.28 8.71 -15.13
CA ASP A 432 -12.91 7.38 -14.67
C ASP A 432 -11.44 7.11 -15.02
N LEU A 433 -10.72 6.51 -14.07
CA LEU A 433 -9.38 5.97 -14.25
C LEU A 433 -9.49 4.46 -14.10
N VAL A 434 -9.48 3.74 -15.22
CA VAL A 434 -9.66 2.29 -15.27
C VAL A 434 -8.40 1.60 -15.77
N LEU A 435 -8.24 0.31 -15.45
CA LEU A 435 -7.09 -0.49 -15.86
C LEU A 435 -7.41 -1.31 -17.10
N ALA A 436 -6.58 -1.24 -18.13
CA ALA A 436 -6.80 -1.89 -19.42
C ALA A 436 -6.98 -3.42 -19.30
N ASN A 437 -6.20 -4.07 -18.45
CA ASN A 437 -6.29 -5.49 -18.17
C ASN A 437 -7.15 -5.81 -16.92
N GLY A 438 -7.89 -4.82 -16.41
CA GLY A 438 -8.72 -4.95 -15.21
C GLY A 438 -7.92 -5.24 -13.93
N ILE A 439 -8.66 -5.51 -12.84
CA ILE A 439 -8.09 -5.76 -11.50
C ILE A 439 -7.37 -7.10 -11.36
N ASN A 440 -7.49 -8.00 -12.34
CA ASN A 440 -6.78 -9.28 -12.36
C ASN A 440 -5.53 -9.24 -13.26
N GLY A 441 -5.28 -8.12 -13.94
CA GLY A 441 -4.13 -7.92 -14.81
C GLY A 441 -2.87 -7.51 -14.06
N THR A 442 -1.88 -7.03 -14.82
CA THR A 442 -0.60 -6.52 -14.29
C THR A 442 -0.53 -5.00 -14.17
N ASP A 443 -1.54 -4.29 -14.68
CA ASP A 443 -1.56 -2.83 -14.68
C ASP A 443 -1.75 -2.29 -13.25
N LEU A 444 -0.90 -1.35 -12.85
CA LEU A 444 -0.92 -0.73 -11.52
C LEU A 444 -0.67 0.76 -11.63
N VAL A 445 -1.50 1.54 -10.94
CA VAL A 445 -1.42 3.00 -10.98
C VAL A 445 -1.18 3.54 -9.57
N GLY A 446 -0.19 4.42 -9.45
CA GLY A 446 0.04 5.24 -8.27
C GLY A 446 -0.30 6.70 -8.55
N LEU A 447 -1.02 7.37 -7.65
CA LEU A 447 -1.25 8.80 -7.64
C LEU A 447 -0.59 9.39 -6.39
N VAL A 448 0.41 10.24 -6.57
CA VAL A 448 1.14 10.88 -5.47
C VAL A 448 1.07 12.39 -5.63
N ALA A 449 0.22 13.04 -4.83
CA ALA A 449 0.09 14.50 -4.87
C ALA A 449 0.86 15.15 -3.73
N GLY A 450 1.67 16.17 -4.04
CA GLY A 450 2.29 17.04 -3.04
C GLY A 450 1.25 17.63 -2.08
N ASN A 451 0.14 18.11 -2.62
CA ASN A 451 -0.99 18.64 -1.88
C ASN A 451 -2.16 17.67 -1.86
N SER A 452 -3.10 17.75 -2.81
CA SER A 452 -4.37 17.01 -2.77
C SER A 452 -4.61 16.17 -4.02
N VAL A 453 -5.39 15.09 -3.87
CA VAL A 453 -6.06 14.45 -5.00
C VAL A 453 -7.53 14.85 -4.97
N GLN A 454 -8.03 15.33 -6.11
CA GLN A 454 -9.35 15.93 -6.20
C GLN A 454 -10.16 15.19 -7.26
N VAL A 455 -11.40 14.84 -6.93
CA VAL A 455 -12.37 14.35 -7.92
C VAL A 455 -13.04 15.56 -8.54
N PHE A 456 -12.97 15.64 -9.87
CA PHE A 456 -13.54 16.74 -10.62
C PHE A 456 -15.07 16.70 -10.56
N HIS A 457 -15.65 17.81 -10.11
CA HIS A 457 -17.10 18.01 -10.10
C HIS A 457 -17.33 19.49 -10.39
N PRO A 458 -17.32 19.85 -11.69
CA PRO A 458 -17.26 21.24 -12.12
C PRO A 458 -18.62 21.93 -12.05
N TRP A 459 -18.57 23.19 -11.63
CA TRP A 459 -19.69 24.11 -11.68
C TRP A 459 -19.21 25.41 -12.31
N VAL A 460 -20.03 25.97 -13.20
CA VAL A 460 -19.71 27.21 -13.89
C VAL A 460 -20.69 28.29 -13.48
N ASP A 461 -20.18 29.49 -13.18
CA ASP A 461 -21.01 30.69 -12.98
C ASP A 461 -20.65 31.78 -14.00
N THR A 462 -21.52 32.77 -14.15
CA THR A 462 -21.35 33.89 -15.08
C THR A 462 -20.90 35.13 -14.34
N TRP A 463 -19.79 35.73 -14.78
CA TRP A 463 -19.41 37.10 -14.47
C TRP A 463 -20.03 38.02 -15.51
N GLN A 464 -20.81 39.01 -15.07
CA GLN A 464 -21.52 39.92 -15.97
C GLN A 464 -21.65 41.31 -15.36
N LYS A 465 -22.08 42.27 -16.19
CA LYS A 465 -22.47 43.62 -15.76
C LYS A 465 -23.98 43.79 -15.93
N PRO A 466 -24.81 43.42 -14.93
CA PRO A 466 -26.27 43.52 -15.07
C PRO A 466 -26.77 44.96 -15.20
N SER A 467 -25.99 45.94 -14.71
CA SER A 467 -26.31 47.37 -14.79
C SER A 467 -25.04 48.24 -14.86
N THR A 468 -24.57 48.77 -13.72
CA THR A 468 -23.46 49.72 -13.60
C THR A 468 -22.18 49.11 -13.02
N THR A 469 -22.29 48.00 -12.29
CA THR A 469 -21.15 47.34 -11.62
C THR A 469 -21.01 45.89 -12.09
N TRP A 470 -19.76 45.43 -12.24
CA TRP A 470 -19.44 44.05 -12.55
C TRP A 470 -19.58 43.15 -11.32
N GLY A 471 -20.13 41.94 -11.51
CA GLY A 471 -20.31 40.99 -10.43
C GLY A 471 -20.66 39.59 -10.92
N TRP A 472 -20.61 38.64 -9.99
CA TRP A 472 -21.10 37.27 -10.19
C TRP A 472 -22.62 37.26 -10.32
N LYS A 473 -23.13 36.45 -11.25
CA LYS A 473 -24.56 36.14 -11.36
C LYS A 473 -25.06 35.38 -10.14
N ASN A 474 -24.18 34.65 -9.44
CA ASN A 474 -24.49 33.81 -8.28
C ASN A 474 -25.58 32.78 -8.62
N ALA A 475 -25.54 32.25 -9.84
CA ALA A 475 -26.43 31.20 -10.31
C ALA A 475 -25.60 30.09 -10.97
N PRO A 476 -24.70 29.45 -10.20
CA PRO A 476 -23.81 28.46 -10.76
C PRO A 476 -24.60 27.24 -11.23
N ALA A 477 -24.12 26.60 -12.29
CA ALA A 477 -24.73 25.42 -12.87
C ALA A 477 -23.70 24.30 -13.04
N ALA A 478 -24.13 23.07 -12.81
CA ALA A 478 -23.34 21.88 -13.10
C ALA A 478 -23.08 21.79 -14.62
N VAL A 479 -21.88 21.31 -14.99
CA VAL A 479 -21.52 21.11 -16.40
C VAL A 479 -21.81 19.66 -16.79
N SER A 480 -22.67 19.47 -17.80
CA SER A 480 -23.02 18.13 -18.29
C SER A 480 -21.84 17.44 -18.96
N GLY A 481 -21.77 16.11 -18.83
CA GLY A 481 -20.72 15.28 -19.45
C GLY A 481 -19.50 15.04 -18.56
N TRP A 482 -19.41 15.70 -17.40
CA TRP A 482 -18.34 15.52 -16.43
C TRP A 482 -18.86 14.89 -15.12
N PRO A 483 -18.04 14.11 -14.41
CA PRO A 483 -16.78 13.54 -14.88
C PRO A 483 -16.99 12.55 -16.04
N HIS A 484 -15.99 12.43 -16.93
CA HIS A 484 -16.08 11.50 -18.06
C HIS A 484 -16.12 10.05 -17.57
N ARG A 485 -16.89 9.20 -18.26
CA ARG A 485 -17.06 7.78 -17.89
C ARG A 485 -16.36 6.87 -18.88
N TYR A 486 -15.68 5.84 -18.37
CA TYR A 486 -14.97 4.83 -19.16
C TYR A 486 -15.48 3.44 -18.81
N ILE A 487 -15.55 2.55 -19.81
CA ILE A 487 -15.97 1.16 -19.60
C ILE A 487 -14.85 0.45 -18.85
N ASP A 488 -15.19 -0.17 -17.71
CA ASP A 488 -14.24 -0.99 -16.96
C ASP A 488 -14.02 -2.32 -17.70
N PRO A 489 -12.80 -2.61 -18.18
CA PRO A 489 -12.51 -3.84 -18.92
C PRO A 489 -12.80 -5.12 -18.13
N SER A 490 -12.78 -5.07 -16.80
CA SER A 490 -13.08 -6.24 -15.95
C SER A 490 -14.56 -6.61 -15.90
N THR A 491 -15.45 -5.65 -16.14
CA THR A 491 -16.91 -5.85 -16.09
C THR A 491 -17.59 -5.63 -17.44
N SER A 492 -16.88 -5.07 -18.42
CA SER A 492 -17.43 -4.66 -19.71
C SER A 492 -18.60 -3.68 -19.59
N ALA A 493 -18.64 -2.89 -18.52
CA ALA A 493 -19.69 -1.91 -18.24
C ALA A 493 -19.11 -0.68 -17.52
N TYR A 494 -19.91 0.39 -17.45
CA TYR A 494 -19.64 1.49 -16.53
C TYR A 494 -19.81 0.99 -15.10
N THR A 495 -18.71 0.93 -14.36
CA THR A 495 -18.68 0.47 -12.97
C THR A 495 -18.10 1.60 -12.13
N PRO A 496 -18.80 2.12 -11.11
CA PRO A 496 -20.18 1.83 -10.74
C PRO A 496 -21.17 2.34 -11.81
N THR A 497 -22.40 1.80 -11.85
CA THR A 497 -23.41 2.20 -12.85
C THR A 497 -23.66 3.71 -12.86
N SER A 498 -23.70 4.33 -11.67
CA SER A 498 -23.74 5.79 -11.50
C SER A 498 -22.62 6.20 -10.55
N GLY A 499 -21.79 7.17 -10.95
CA GLY A 499 -20.67 7.63 -10.16
C GLY A 499 -19.39 7.76 -10.96
N ILE A 500 -18.26 7.52 -10.31
CA ILE A 500 -16.92 7.55 -10.90
C ILE A 500 -16.07 6.43 -10.30
N GLN A 501 -15.17 5.88 -11.10
CA GLN A 501 -14.20 4.86 -10.71
C GLN A 501 -12.76 5.39 -10.79
N ILE A 502 -12.00 5.12 -9.72
CA ILE A 502 -10.58 5.44 -9.64
C ILE A 502 -9.84 4.16 -9.26
N ALA A 503 -9.24 3.50 -10.24
CA ALA A 503 -8.40 2.33 -10.03
C ALA A 503 -6.94 2.76 -9.85
N ALA A 504 -6.58 3.15 -8.63
CA ALA A 504 -5.23 3.59 -8.28
C ALA A 504 -4.95 3.49 -6.78
N SER A 505 -3.67 3.40 -6.43
CA SER A 505 -3.17 3.71 -5.09
C SER A 505 -2.98 5.21 -4.96
N ILE A 506 -3.67 5.86 -4.03
CA ILE A 506 -3.73 7.31 -3.85
C ILE A 506 -2.96 7.69 -2.59
N GLN A 507 -2.03 8.64 -2.72
CA GLN A 507 -1.32 9.22 -1.59
C GLN A 507 -1.24 10.74 -1.72
N THR A 508 -1.69 11.45 -0.70
CA THR A 508 -1.55 12.92 -0.58
C THR A 508 -0.56 13.24 0.53
N LEU A 509 0.51 13.97 0.21
CA LEU A 509 1.63 14.17 1.13
C LEU A 509 1.31 15.23 2.19
N GLN A 510 0.69 16.34 1.77
CA GLN A 510 0.36 17.44 2.66
C GLN A 510 -1.13 17.49 3.01
N HIS A 511 -2.05 17.24 2.07
CA HIS A 511 -3.48 17.52 2.25
C HIS A 511 -4.37 16.27 2.17
N SER A 512 -5.42 16.30 1.36
CA SER A 512 -6.53 15.34 1.43
C SER A 512 -7.00 14.83 0.06
N PHE A 513 -7.73 13.72 0.08
CA PHE A 513 -8.46 13.20 -1.09
C PHE A 513 -9.94 13.58 -1.02
N TRP A 514 -10.40 14.50 -1.87
CA TRP A 514 -11.73 15.13 -1.74
C TRP A 514 -12.42 15.38 -3.09
N VAL A 515 -13.70 15.75 -3.06
CA VAL A 515 -14.52 16.05 -4.26
C VAL A 515 -14.75 17.54 -4.38
N GLN A 516 -14.46 18.12 -5.55
CA GLN A 516 -14.73 19.53 -5.81
C GLN A 516 -16.22 19.85 -5.70
N GLN A 517 -16.57 21.03 -5.17
CA GLN A 517 -17.99 21.45 -5.05
C GLN A 517 -18.91 20.36 -4.43
N TYR A 518 -18.41 19.58 -3.47
CA TYR A 518 -19.05 18.36 -2.94
C TYR A 518 -20.49 18.54 -2.43
N SER A 519 -20.84 19.76 -2.01
CA SER A 519 -22.15 20.12 -1.43
C SER A 519 -23.15 20.63 -2.47
N GLN A 520 -22.73 20.81 -3.72
CA GLN A 520 -23.57 21.34 -4.78
C GLN A 520 -24.35 20.24 -5.49
N GLY A 521 -25.58 20.56 -5.91
CA GLY A 521 -26.41 19.68 -6.74
C GLY A 521 -27.02 18.48 -6.00
N SER A 522 -27.31 17.44 -6.76
CA SER A 522 -27.89 16.18 -6.29
C SER A 522 -26.82 15.11 -6.04
N ALA A 523 -27.27 13.92 -5.65
CA ALA A 523 -26.40 12.76 -5.48
C ALA A 523 -25.71 12.43 -6.82
N GLN A 524 -24.40 12.22 -6.77
CA GLN A 524 -23.56 11.91 -7.92
C GLN A 524 -23.39 10.39 -8.13
N GLY A 525 -24.00 9.58 -7.26
CA GLY A 525 -23.83 8.12 -7.24
C GLY A 525 -22.68 7.69 -6.35
N THR A 526 -21.88 6.73 -6.81
CA THR A 526 -20.84 6.09 -6.01
C THR A 526 -19.44 6.51 -6.44
N LEU A 527 -18.59 6.89 -5.48
CA LEU A 527 -17.16 7.04 -5.69
C LEU A 527 -16.49 5.70 -5.40
N LEU A 528 -16.20 4.96 -6.48
CA LEU A 528 -15.51 3.68 -6.41
C LEU A 528 -14.01 3.91 -6.46
N VAL A 529 -13.30 3.57 -5.38
CA VAL A 529 -11.83 3.52 -5.40
C VAL A 529 -11.42 2.06 -5.35
N LEU A 530 -10.65 1.61 -6.34
CA LEU A 530 -10.03 0.28 -6.39
C LEU A 530 -8.52 0.46 -6.18
N GLY A 531 -8.05 0.25 -4.95
CA GLY A 531 -6.64 0.46 -4.60
C GLY A 531 -6.45 0.81 -3.12
N SER A 532 -5.67 1.85 -2.86
CA SER A 532 -5.41 2.38 -1.52
C SER A 532 -5.62 3.89 -1.47
N ILE A 533 -5.87 4.42 -0.29
CA ILE A 533 -6.00 5.86 -0.03
C ILE A 533 -5.18 6.15 1.21
N ALA A 534 -4.22 7.07 1.11
CA ALA A 534 -3.52 7.63 2.25
C ALA A 534 -3.55 9.16 2.19
N GLN A 535 -4.08 9.77 3.25
CA GLN A 535 -4.26 11.21 3.33
C GLN A 535 -3.91 11.78 4.70
N ARG A 536 -3.58 13.07 4.73
CA ARG A 536 -3.25 13.77 5.97
C ARG A 536 -4.52 14.13 6.72
N TRP A 537 -5.40 14.88 6.08
CA TRP A 537 -6.74 15.15 6.59
C TRP A 537 -7.77 14.35 5.83
N ARG A 538 -8.89 14.08 6.50
CA ARG A 538 -10.01 13.45 5.84
C ARG A 538 -10.61 14.41 4.82
N GLY A 539 -10.60 14.01 3.55
CA GLY A 539 -11.28 14.74 2.51
C GLY A 539 -12.79 14.49 2.47
N ILE A 540 -13.55 15.52 2.15
CA ILE A 540 -15.00 15.45 1.99
C ILE A 540 -15.36 15.05 0.56
N VAL A 541 -16.30 14.12 0.43
CA VAL A 541 -16.73 13.59 -0.88
C VAL A 541 -18.22 13.81 -1.17
N GLY A 542 -18.97 14.23 -0.16
CA GLY A 542 -20.40 14.48 -0.23
C GLY A 542 -20.96 14.92 1.11
N GLN A 543 -22.14 15.52 1.08
CA GLN A 543 -22.87 16.00 2.25
C GLN A 543 -24.37 15.85 2.05
N GLY A 544 -25.04 15.18 2.99
CA GLY A 544 -26.48 14.95 2.91
C GLY A 544 -26.84 14.16 1.65
N SER A 545 -27.60 14.79 0.75
CA SER A 545 -28.01 14.22 -0.55
C SER A 545 -27.14 14.67 -1.73
N ALA A 546 -26.06 15.42 -1.50
CA ALA A 546 -25.15 15.91 -2.54
C ALA A 546 -23.79 15.19 -2.49
N GLY A 547 -23.12 15.09 -3.64
CA GLY A 547 -21.83 14.41 -3.79
C GLY A 547 -21.95 12.89 -3.88
N TYR A 548 -20.89 12.17 -3.51
CA TYR A 548 -20.75 10.74 -3.71
C TYR A 548 -20.90 9.92 -2.44
N VAL A 549 -21.45 8.72 -2.58
CA VAL A 549 -21.37 7.64 -1.60
C VAL A 549 -20.05 6.89 -1.75
N LYS A 550 -19.37 6.55 -0.65
CA LYS A 550 -18.05 5.90 -0.70
C LYS A 550 -18.20 4.39 -0.92
N LEU A 551 -17.53 3.88 -1.95
CA LEU A 551 -17.27 2.45 -2.11
C LEU A 551 -15.78 2.27 -2.33
N TYR A 552 -15.05 2.03 -1.26
CA TYR A 552 -13.61 1.83 -1.35
C TYR A 552 -13.34 0.33 -1.26
N LYS A 553 -12.62 -0.22 -2.24
CA LYS A 553 -12.23 -1.63 -2.26
C LYS A 553 -10.73 -1.77 -2.46
N TYR A 554 -10.13 -2.65 -1.68
CA TYR A 554 -8.71 -2.90 -1.74
C TYR A 554 -8.35 -3.70 -2.99
N ASP A 555 -7.30 -3.26 -3.68
CA ASP A 555 -6.69 -4.06 -4.73
C ASP A 555 -5.72 -5.07 -4.09
N ALA A 556 -6.11 -6.35 -4.08
CA ALA A 556 -5.35 -7.42 -3.44
C ALA A 556 -3.92 -7.59 -4.01
N ARG A 557 -3.65 -7.11 -5.22
CA ARG A 557 -2.31 -7.17 -5.83
C ARG A 557 -1.30 -6.29 -5.09
N LEU A 558 -1.77 -5.24 -4.42
CA LEU A 558 -0.95 -4.31 -3.64
C LEU A 558 -0.23 -4.97 -2.46
N LYS A 559 -0.67 -6.15 -2.03
CA LYS A 559 0.04 -6.98 -1.05
C LYS A 559 1.39 -7.50 -1.57
N TYR A 560 1.50 -7.69 -2.88
CA TYR A 560 2.65 -8.32 -3.52
C TYR A 560 3.47 -7.33 -4.36
N SER A 561 2.83 -6.27 -4.89
CA SER A 561 3.48 -5.30 -5.75
C SER A 561 2.87 -3.91 -5.56
N SER A 562 3.70 -2.91 -5.24
CA SER A 562 3.27 -1.51 -5.27
C SER A 562 3.39 -0.93 -6.69
N PRO A 563 2.70 0.20 -6.97
CA PRO A 563 3.05 1.04 -8.10
C PRO A 563 4.54 1.42 -8.07
N PRO A 564 5.15 1.69 -9.23
CA PRO A 564 6.58 1.97 -9.32
C PRO A 564 6.94 3.26 -8.55
N TYR A 565 8.02 3.27 -7.76
CA TYR A 565 8.47 4.42 -6.97
C TYR A 565 7.44 4.96 -5.97
N PHE A 566 6.47 4.15 -5.54
CA PHE A 566 5.44 4.60 -4.61
C PHE A 566 6.01 4.81 -3.18
N PRO A 567 5.64 5.91 -2.49
CA PRO A 567 6.22 6.22 -1.18
C PRO A 567 5.89 5.19 -0.10
N GLN A 568 6.75 5.10 0.91
CA GLN A 568 6.63 4.21 2.08
C GLN A 568 6.47 5.05 3.36
N TRP A 569 6.05 4.44 4.47
CA TRP A 569 5.93 5.16 5.75
C TRP A 569 7.30 5.57 6.31
N THR A 570 7.39 6.74 6.96
CA THR A 570 8.65 7.21 7.58
C THR A 570 9.14 6.27 8.69
N ASN A 571 8.21 5.74 9.47
CA ASN A 571 8.48 4.89 10.62
C ASN A 571 8.22 3.39 10.35
N ALA A 572 8.02 3.01 9.09
CA ALA A 572 7.90 1.60 8.74
C ALA A 572 9.21 0.86 9.00
N LYS A 573 9.08 -0.28 9.67
CA LYS A 573 10.17 -1.23 9.80
C LYS A 573 10.24 -2.11 8.57
N TRP A 574 11.46 -2.51 8.23
CA TRP A 574 11.70 -3.59 7.27
C TRP A 574 11.19 -4.90 7.83
N GLY A 575 10.56 -5.68 6.97
CA GLY A 575 10.11 -7.03 7.29
C GLY A 575 9.78 -7.82 6.03
N PRO A 576 9.59 -9.15 6.16
CA PRO A 576 9.19 -9.97 5.03
C PRO A 576 7.77 -9.60 4.57
N ARG A 577 7.61 -9.27 3.29
CA ARG A 577 6.30 -9.06 2.64
C ARG A 577 5.67 -10.38 2.24
N HIS A 578 6.47 -11.29 1.70
CA HIS A 578 6.10 -12.66 1.40
C HIS A 578 7.35 -13.55 1.48
N THR A 579 7.14 -14.83 1.84
CA THR A 579 8.20 -15.82 1.99
C THR A 579 7.82 -17.12 1.29
N GLY A 580 8.82 -17.83 0.79
CA GLY A 580 8.67 -19.15 0.17
C GLY A 580 9.92 -20.00 0.38
N GLU A 581 9.75 -21.31 0.45
CA GLU A 581 10.88 -22.24 0.49
C GLU A 581 11.30 -22.60 -0.95
N LEU A 582 12.61 -22.61 -1.20
CA LEU A 582 13.20 -23.00 -2.47
C LEU A 582 13.99 -24.31 -2.33
N VAL A 583 14.31 -24.92 -3.47
CA VAL A 583 15.38 -25.93 -3.52
C VAL A 583 16.65 -25.30 -2.99
N SER A 584 17.39 -26.04 -2.17
CA SER A 584 18.53 -25.44 -1.47
C SER A 584 19.58 -24.95 -2.46
N THR A 585 19.92 -23.66 -2.34
CA THR A 585 20.87 -22.95 -3.21
C THR A 585 22.32 -23.36 -2.97
N TYR A 586 22.62 -23.82 -1.74
CA TYR A 586 23.94 -24.30 -1.35
C TYR A 586 23.85 -25.70 -0.77
N ASN A 587 24.85 -26.52 -1.07
CA ASN A 587 25.02 -27.79 -0.37
C ASN A 587 25.72 -27.58 0.99
N SER A 588 25.81 -28.64 1.80
CA SER A 588 26.45 -28.58 3.12
C SER A 588 27.92 -28.16 3.10
N ALA A 589 28.62 -28.35 1.97
CA ALA A 589 30.00 -27.93 1.77
C ALA A 589 30.12 -26.45 1.35
N GLY A 590 29.01 -25.73 1.20
CA GLY A 590 29.00 -24.33 0.77
C GLY A 590 29.20 -24.14 -0.74
N LYS A 591 29.07 -25.19 -1.55
CA LYS A 591 29.08 -25.03 -3.01
C LYS A 591 27.69 -24.60 -3.48
N TYR A 592 27.66 -23.58 -4.34
CA TYR A 592 26.44 -23.19 -5.06
C TYR A 592 25.95 -24.31 -5.97
N VAL A 593 24.67 -24.65 -5.87
CA VAL A 593 24.02 -25.75 -6.61
C VAL A 593 22.75 -25.31 -7.35
N GLY A 594 22.44 -24.00 -7.30
CA GLY A 594 21.27 -23.38 -7.93
C GLY A 594 21.48 -22.94 -9.37
#